data_AF-A0A812G471-F1
#
_entry.id   AF-A0A812G471-F1
#
_cell.length_a   1.000
_cell.length_b   1.000
_cell.length_c   1.000
_cell.angle_alpha   90.00
_cell.angle_beta   90.00
_cell.angle_gamma   90.00
#
_symmetry.space_group_name_H-M   'P 1'
#
loop_
_entity.id
_entity.type
_entity.pdbx_description
1 polymer ?
#
loop_
_entity_poly.entity_id
_entity_poly.type
_entity_poly.pdbx_seq_one_letter_code
_entity_poly.pdbx_strand_id
1 'polypeptide(L)'
;MAGFALRPGFGDPTDSWRIEQVWGLYQQNIQFKNHQGWTDWWVFWRRIAGGLSQEQQETILADIAKYLHPGAMKNPQSAKAAQDMGYESMVRLAASLEHLEVEDKVLLATWFLSKAINQNQFEQAHWWAMGRLASRTPLYGSQHNVISREQAEQWLPKLLEQNWQKEPMIAFAAVMICRKTGDRLFDISDDYREQVLTKLKQSKVPESWVSLVEEVKELSESESKRIFGDALPSGLTLVNN
;
A
#
# COMPACT_ATOMS: atom_id res chain seq x y z
N MET A 1 0.06 -17.58 -11.70
CA MET A 1 1.51 -17.93 -11.76
C MET A 1 2.35 -16.86 -12.44
N ALA A 2 1.96 -16.32 -13.60
CA ALA A 2 2.73 -15.28 -14.31
C ALA A 2 3.16 -14.08 -13.44
N GLY A 3 2.28 -13.57 -12.57
CA GLY A 3 2.62 -12.43 -11.70
C GLY A 3 3.69 -12.73 -10.64
N PHE A 4 3.99 -14.00 -10.35
CA PHE A 4 5.15 -14.34 -9.51
C PHE A 4 6.46 -14.28 -10.29
N ALA A 5 6.45 -14.68 -11.56
CA ALA A 5 7.65 -14.67 -12.40
C ALA A 5 8.02 -13.26 -12.88
N LEU A 6 7.05 -12.34 -12.93
CA LEU A 6 7.24 -10.98 -13.40
C LEU A 6 7.44 -9.95 -12.28
N ARG A 7 7.39 -10.35 -11.01
CA ARG A 7 7.53 -9.40 -9.89
C ARG A 7 9.00 -8.96 -9.74
N PRO A 8 9.29 -7.68 -9.48
CA PRO A 8 8.35 -6.56 -9.26
C PRO A 8 7.94 -5.80 -10.53
N GLY A 9 8.32 -6.30 -11.70
CA GLY A 9 8.12 -5.68 -13.01
C GLY A 9 9.30 -4.83 -13.46
N PHE A 10 10.39 -4.82 -12.70
CA PHE A 10 11.61 -4.09 -12.97
C PHE A 10 12.82 -4.77 -12.32
N GLY A 11 14.02 -4.42 -12.78
CA GLY A 11 15.30 -4.89 -12.24
C GLY A 11 16.10 -5.76 -13.22
N ASP A 12 15.42 -6.47 -14.12
CA ASP A 12 16.06 -7.20 -15.23
C ASP A 12 16.03 -6.37 -16.53
N PRO A 13 17.09 -6.40 -17.36
CA PRO A 13 17.13 -5.62 -18.62
C PRO A 13 15.98 -5.88 -19.59
N THR A 14 15.32 -7.03 -19.50
CA THR A 14 14.20 -7.39 -20.37
C THR A 14 12.82 -7.12 -19.76
N ASP A 15 12.76 -6.58 -18.53
CA ASP A 15 11.49 -6.34 -17.84
C ASP A 15 10.63 -5.29 -18.53
N SER A 16 11.20 -4.20 -19.05
CA SER A 16 10.43 -3.19 -19.79
C SER A 16 9.68 -3.81 -20.98
N TRP A 17 10.34 -4.71 -21.72
CA TRP A 17 9.70 -5.44 -22.81
C TRP A 17 8.62 -6.40 -22.29
N ARG A 18 8.88 -7.16 -21.21
CA ARG A 18 7.88 -8.07 -20.62
C ARG A 18 6.63 -7.32 -20.14
N ILE A 19 6.80 -6.17 -19.51
CA ILE A 19 5.71 -5.31 -19.06
C ILE A 19 4.91 -4.79 -20.24
N GLU A 20 5.57 -4.36 -21.32
CA GLU A 20 4.90 -3.95 -22.56
C GLU A 20 4.02 -5.08 -23.13
N GLN A 21 4.54 -6.31 -23.20
CA GLN A 21 3.77 -7.47 -23.68
C GLN A 21 2.54 -7.77 -22.81
N VAL A 22 2.68 -7.61 -21.50
CA VAL A 22 1.63 -7.91 -20.54
C VAL A 22 0.59 -6.80 -20.45
N TRP A 23 0.98 -5.53 -20.67
CA TRP A 23 0.07 -4.40 -20.60
C TRP A 23 -1.12 -4.53 -21.56
N GLY A 24 -0.91 -5.13 -22.73
CA GLY A 24 -1.99 -5.44 -23.68
C GLY A 24 -3.10 -6.32 -23.07
N LEU A 25 -2.79 -7.13 -22.05
CA LEU A 25 -3.81 -7.91 -21.32
C LEU A 25 -4.74 -7.02 -20.52
N TYR A 26 -4.26 -5.89 -19.98
CA TYR A 26 -5.09 -4.97 -19.18
C TYR A 26 -6.30 -4.51 -19.98
N GLN A 27 -6.06 -4.11 -21.23
CA GLN A 27 -7.07 -3.63 -22.18
C GLN A 27 -8.08 -4.72 -22.57
N GLN A 28 -7.66 -5.99 -22.60
CA GLN A 28 -8.54 -7.12 -22.91
C GLN A 28 -9.45 -7.51 -21.74
N ASN A 29 -9.05 -7.15 -20.51
CA ASN A 29 -9.73 -7.48 -19.27
C ASN A 29 -9.87 -9.02 -19.03
N ILE A 30 -10.35 -9.42 -17.86
CA ILE A 30 -10.61 -10.83 -17.58
C ILE A 30 -11.77 -11.36 -18.42
N GLN A 31 -11.57 -12.53 -19.02
CA GLN A 31 -12.60 -13.21 -19.83
C GLN A 31 -13.60 -13.97 -18.94
N PHE A 32 -13.11 -14.66 -17.91
CA PHE A 32 -13.93 -15.41 -16.98
C PHE A 32 -14.20 -14.60 -15.71
N LYS A 33 -15.36 -13.93 -15.67
CA LYS A 33 -15.74 -13.03 -14.58
C LYS A 33 -16.36 -13.81 -13.42
N ASN A 34 -15.57 -14.05 -12.38
CA ASN A 34 -16.03 -14.50 -11.08
C ASN A 34 -15.19 -13.80 -9.99
N HIS A 35 -15.60 -13.93 -8.73
CA HIS A 35 -14.94 -13.23 -7.62
C HIS A 35 -13.44 -13.57 -7.50
N GLN A 36 -13.08 -14.85 -7.63
CA GLN A 36 -11.68 -15.27 -7.57
C GLN A 36 -10.86 -14.71 -8.73
N GLY A 37 -11.40 -14.73 -9.95
CA GLY A 37 -10.76 -14.19 -11.14
C GLY A 37 -10.47 -12.70 -11.03
N TRP A 38 -11.38 -11.92 -10.45
CA TRP A 38 -11.13 -10.50 -10.16
C TRP A 38 -10.07 -10.29 -9.08
N THR A 39 -10.13 -11.06 -8.00
CA THR A 39 -9.11 -11.02 -6.95
C THR A 39 -7.73 -11.31 -7.51
N ASP A 40 -7.59 -12.38 -8.28
CA ASP A 40 -6.31 -12.78 -8.91
C ASP A 40 -5.82 -11.74 -9.92
N TRP A 41 -6.74 -11.10 -10.64
CA TRP A 41 -6.44 -10.01 -11.57
C TRP A 41 -5.81 -8.82 -10.87
N TRP A 42 -6.41 -8.32 -9.79
CA TRP A 42 -5.84 -7.18 -9.05
C TRP A 42 -4.53 -7.54 -8.35
N VAL A 43 -4.42 -8.76 -7.82
CA VAL A 43 -3.16 -9.27 -7.24
C VAL A 43 -2.06 -9.36 -8.29
N PHE A 44 -2.37 -9.78 -9.51
CA PHE A 44 -1.43 -9.81 -10.62
C PHE A 44 -0.86 -8.42 -10.91
N TRP A 45 -1.73 -7.42 -11.13
CA TRP A 45 -1.29 -6.05 -11.41
C TRP A 45 -0.53 -5.43 -10.25
N ARG A 46 -0.93 -5.72 -9.01
CA ARG A 46 -0.22 -5.26 -7.80
C ARG A 46 1.22 -5.76 -7.78
N ARG A 47 1.46 -7.03 -8.16
CA ARG A 47 2.80 -7.65 -8.14
C ARG A 47 3.76 -7.05 -9.15
N ILE A 48 3.25 -6.52 -10.25
CA ILE A 48 4.07 -5.95 -11.34
C ILE A 48 3.99 -4.42 -11.41
N ALA A 49 3.33 -3.78 -10.45
CA ALA A 49 3.07 -2.35 -10.45
C ALA A 49 4.35 -1.51 -10.57
N GLY A 50 5.47 -1.98 -10.00
CA GLY A 50 6.76 -1.29 -10.09
C GLY A 50 7.31 -1.17 -11.50
N GLY A 51 6.92 -2.07 -12.40
CA GLY A 51 7.27 -1.99 -13.82
C GLY A 51 6.39 -1.07 -14.64
N LEU A 52 5.24 -0.65 -14.11
CA LEU A 52 4.28 0.17 -14.83
C LEU A 52 4.70 1.64 -14.83
N SER A 53 4.56 2.28 -15.99
CA SER A 53 4.68 3.73 -16.12
C SER A 53 3.59 4.46 -15.31
N GLN A 54 3.81 5.76 -15.05
CA GLN A 54 2.82 6.60 -14.40
C GLN A 54 1.47 6.56 -15.11
N GLU A 55 1.43 6.75 -16.43
CA GLU A 55 0.19 6.72 -17.22
C GLU A 55 -0.59 5.40 -17.07
N GLN A 56 0.11 4.27 -17.01
CA GLN A 56 -0.50 2.96 -16.79
C GLN A 56 -1.06 2.82 -15.37
N GLN A 57 -0.36 3.33 -14.35
CA GLN A 57 -0.85 3.33 -12.97
C GLN A 57 -2.07 4.24 -12.81
N GLU A 58 -2.06 5.42 -13.43
CA GLU A 58 -3.21 6.34 -13.46
C GLU A 58 -4.42 5.71 -14.15
N THR A 59 -4.20 5.01 -15.27
CA THR A 59 -5.26 4.24 -15.96
C THR A 59 -5.88 3.20 -15.02
N ILE A 60 -5.04 2.44 -14.30
CA ILE A 60 -5.53 1.46 -13.33
C ILE A 60 -6.36 2.11 -12.23
N LEU A 61 -5.87 3.23 -11.68
CA LEU A 61 -6.57 3.97 -10.63
C LEU A 61 -7.95 4.44 -11.11
N ALA A 62 -8.02 5.04 -12.29
CA ALA A 62 -9.28 5.54 -12.87
C ALA A 62 -10.35 4.45 -12.96
N ASP A 63 -9.97 3.22 -13.35
CA ASP A 63 -10.88 2.08 -13.48
C ASP A 63 -11.46 1.60 -12.14
N ILE A 64 -10.68 1.69 -11.05
CA ILE A 64 -11.08 1.20 -9.72
C ILE A 64 -11.58 2.30 -8.78
N ALA A 65 -11.29 3.58 -9.04
CA ALA A 65 -11.56 4.71 -8.14
C ALA A 65 -13.03 4.79 -7.71
N LYS A 66 -13.97 4.52 -8.62
CA LYS A 66 -15.41 4.51 -8.35
C LYS A 66 -15.84 3.51 -7.28
N TYR A 67 -15.08 2.44 -7.05
CA TYR A 67 -15.35 1.44 -6.01
C TYR A 67 -14.68 1.82 -4.67
N LEU A 68 -13.57 2.57 -4.73
CA LEU A 68 -12.80 2.97 -3.55
C LEU A 68 -13.36 4.22 -2.87
N HIS A 69 -14.04 5.09 -3.63
CA HIS A 69 -14.63 6.32 -3.13
C HIS A 69 -15.53 6.07 -1.88
N PRO A 70 -15.53 6.94 -0.85
CA PRO A 70 -16.33 6.76 0.36
C PRO A 70 -17.84 6.63 0.08
N GLY A 71 -18.33 7.33 -0.94
CA GLY A 71 -19.71 7.24 -1.41
C GLY A 71 -20.07 5.94 -2.13
N ALA A 72 -19.08 5.17 -2.61
CA ALA A 72 -19.32 3.93 -3.38
C ALA A 72 -20.11 2.89 -2.58
N MET A 73 -19.89 2.86 -1.26
CA MET A 73 -20.56 1.92 -0.36
C MET A 73 -21.98 2.35 0.04
N LYS A 74 -22.40 3.59 -0.28
CA LYS A 74 -23.76 4.07 0.01
C LYS A 74 -24.80 3.54 -0.97
N ASN A 75 -24.38 3.20 -2.20
CA ASN A 75 -25.25 2.58 -3.19
C ASN A 75 -25.11 1.06 -3.11
N PRO A 76 -26.17 0.29 -2.77
CA PRO A 76 -26.10 -1.17 -2.64
C PRO A 76 -25.60 -1.89 -3.90
N GLN A 77 -25.94 -1.41 -5.10
CA GLN A 77 -25.48 -2.03 -6.35
C GLN A 77 -23.98 -1.81 -6.56
N SER A 78 -23.49 -0.61 -6.28
CA SER A 78 -22.06 -0.30 -6.36
C SER A 78 -21.26 -1.06 -5.30
N ALA A 79 -21.77 -1.12 -4.07
CA ALA A 79 -21.17 -1.89 -2.99
C ALA A 79 -21.07 -3.38 -3.35
N LYS A 80 -22.17 -3.96 -3.85
CA LYS A 80 -22.18 -5.36 -4.32
C LYS A 80 -21.20 -5.58 -5.46
N ALA A 81 -21.17 -4.70 -6.46
CA ALA A 81 -20.22 -4.80 -7.57
C ALA A 81 -18.77 -4.75 -7.08
N ALA A 82 -18.44 -3.86 -6.15
CA ALA A 82 -17.11 -3.80 -5.54
C ALA A 82 -16.76 -5.12 -4.83
N GLN A 83 -17.69 -5.71 -4.06
CA GLN A 83 -17.49 -7.02 -3.43
C GLN A 83 -17.27 -8.12 -4.46
N ASP A 84 -18.15 -8.24 -5.44
CA ASP A 84 -18.10 -9.25 -6.49
C ASP A 84 -16.81 -9.14 -7.32
N MET A 85 -16.25 -7.94 -7.44
CA MET A 85 -15.01 -7.64 -8.15
C MET A 85 -13.76 -7.61 -7.25
N GLY A 86 -13.81 -8.12 -6.02
CA GLY A 86 -12.60 -8.27 -5.18
C GLY A 86 -12.09 -6.95 -4.59
N TYR A 87 -12.97 -6.21 -3.90
CA TYR A 87 -12.68 -4.91 -3.28
C TYR A 87 -11.38 -4.86 -2.46
N GLU A 88 -11.11 -5.86 -1.61
CA GLU A 88 -9.89 -5.88 -0.80
C GLU A 88 -8.62 -5.82 -1.68
N SER A 89 -8.62 -6.58 -2.77
CA SER A 89 -7.50 -6.61 -3.71
C SER A 89 -7.38 -5.30 -4.51
N MET A 90 -8.50 -4.62 -4.81
CA MET A 90 -8.48 -3.27 -5.38
C MET A 90 -7.83 -2.25 -4.43
N VAL A 91 -8.18 -2.29 -3.14
CA VAL A 91 -7.57 -1.43 -2.11
C VAL A 91 -6.06 -1.66 -2.06
N ARG A 92 -5.63 -2.92 -2.03
CA ARG A 92 -4.21 -3.28 -1.98
C ARG A 92 -3.47 -2.92 -3.26
N LEU A 93 -4.11 -3.03 -4.42
CA LEU A 93 -3.57 -2.58 -5.70
C LEU A 93 -3.37 -1.06 -5.69
N ALA A 94 -4.41 -0.28 -5.40
CA ALA A 94 -4.36 1.18 -5.40
C ALA A 94 -3.23 1.72 -4.50
N ALA A 95 -3.07 1.15 -3.31
CA ALA A 95 -2.02 1.56 -2.38
C ALA A 95 -0.61 1.09 -2.77
N SER A 96 -0.49 0.24 -3.79
CA SER A 96 0.80 -0.21 -4.33
C SER A 96 1.24 0.57 -5.56
N LEU A 97 0.45 1.53 -6.05
CA LEU A 97 0.76 2.38 -7.21
C LEU A 97 1.60 3.60 -6.77
N GLU A 98 2.92 3.48 -6.77
CA GLU A 98 3.84 4.50 -6.25
C GLU A 98 4.19 5.60 -7.28
N HIS A 99 3.85 5.41 -8.56
CA HIS A 99 4.05 6.42 -9.60
C HIS A 99 2.87 7.39 -9.76
N LEU A 100 1.77 7.22 -9.02
CA LEU A 100 0.66 8.16 -9.02
C LEU A 100 1.10 9.57 -8.63
N GLU A 101 0.32 10.56 -9.07
CA GLU A 101 0.42 11.92 -8.56
C GLU A 101 0.20 11.98 -7.03
N VAL A 102 0.85 12.94 -6.38
CA VAL A 102 0.82 13.03 -4.91
C VAL A 102 -0.60 13.32 -4.42
N GLU A 103 -1.36 14.14 -5.13
CA GLU A 103 -2.74 14.51 -4.83
C GLU A 103 -3.65 13.28 -4.77
N ASP A 104 -3.52 12.35 -5.72
CA ASP A 104 -4.29 11.12 -5.75
C ASP A 104 -3.93 10.19 -4.58
N LYS A 105 -2.65 10.13 -4.20
CA LYS A 105 -2.23 9.38 -3.01
C LYS A 105 -2.82 9.98 -1.73
N VAL A 106 -2.84 11.31 -1.61
CA VAL A 106 -3.45 12.01 -0.47
C VAL A 106 -4.95 11.72 -0.38
N LEU A 107 -5.63 11.75 -1.52
CA LEU A 107 -7.06 11.44 -1.62
C LEU A 107 -7.35 9.99 -1.18
N LEU A 108 -6.63 9.03 -1.74
CA LEU A 108 -6.75 7.61 -1.40
C LEU A 108 -6.43 7.34 0.07
N ALA A 109 -5.33 7.90 0.60
CA ALA A 109 -4.94 7.76 1.99
C ALA A 109 -6.03 8.28 2.94
N THR A 110 -6.61 9.44 2.63
CA THR A 110 -7.71 10.03 3.39
C THR A 110 -8.96 9.13 3.37
N TRP A 111 -9.30 8.57 2.21
CA TRP A 111 -10.43 7.64 2.08
C TRP A 111 -10.22 6.36 2.87
N PHE A 112 -9.03 5.75 2.77
CA PHE A 112 -8.73 4.52 3.48
C PHE A 112 -8.63 4.74 4.99
N LEU A 113 -8.05 5.85 5.46
CA LEU A 113 -8.08 6.20 6.87
C LEU A 113 -9.51 6.35 7.40
N SER A 114 -10.37 7.04 6.65
CA SER A 114 -11.78 7.19 7.03
C SER A 114 -12.48 5.83 7.11
N LYS A 115 -12.27 4.95 6.13
CA LYS A 115 -12.88 3.62 6.13
C LYS A 115 -12.33 2.75 7.26
N ALA A 116 -11.02 2.75 7.49
CA ALA A 116 -10.39 1.96 8.54
C ALA A 116 -10.91 2.31 9.94
N ILE A 117 -11.21 3.60 10.19
CA ILE A 117 -11.75 4.05 11.48
C ILE A 117 -13.26 3.74 11.62
N ASN A 118 -14.02 3.85 10.52
CA ASN A 118 -15.49 3.85 10.59
C ASN A 118 -16.13 2.54 10.12
N GLN A 119 -15.36 1.59 9.57
CA GLN A 119 -15.87 0.36 8.97
C GLN A 119 -15.00 -0.84 9.36
N ASN A 120 -15.61 -1.87 9.93
CA ASN A 120 -14.89 -3.11 10.28
C ASN A 120 -14.59 -3.97 9.03
N GLN A 121 -15.34 -3.79 7.94
CA GLN A 121 -15.18 -4.60 6.74
C GLN A 121 -13.88 -4.21 6.01
N PHE A 122 -12.95 -5.15 5.89
CA PHE A 122 -11.62 -4.94 5.30
C PHE A 122 -10.74 -3.92 6.04
N GLU A 123 -11.00 -3.70 7.33
CA GLU A 123 -10.27 -2.75 8.18
C GLU A 123 -8.74 -2.90 8.04
N GLN A 124 -8.22 -4.14 8.08
CA GLN A 124 -6.79 -4.42 7.90
C GLN A 124 -6.24 -3.96 6.55
N ALA A 125 -6.99 -4.14 5.46
CA ALA A 125 -6.56 -3.70 4.14
C ALA A 125 -6.55 -2.18 4.02
N HIS A 126 -7.49 -1.48 4.67
CA HIS A 126 -7.48 -0.02 4.71
C HIS A 126 -6.32 0.54 5.54
N TRP A 127 -6.03 -0.04 6.71
CA TRP A 127 -4.86 0.36 7.48
C TRP A 127 -3.54 0.06 6.76
N TRP A 128 -3.44 -1.11 6.13
CA TRP A 128 -2.28 -1.44 5.29
C TRP A 128 -2.11 -0.45 4.14
N ALA A 129 -3.19 -0.10 3.45
CA ALA A 129 -3.19 0.85 2.35
C ALA A 129 -2.76 2.25 2.80
N MET A 130 -3.25 2.70 3.95
CA MET A 130 -2.84 3.95 4.58
C MET A 130 -1.32 3.98 4.82
N GLY A 131 -0.78 2.92 5.42
CA GLY A 131 0.67 2.81 5.66
C GLY A 131 1.50 2.81 4.38
N ARG A 132 1.01 2.16 3.32
CA ARG A 132 1.70 2.09 2.03
C ARG A 132 1.74 3.42 1.30
N LEU A 133 0.59 4.09 1.18
CA LEU A 133 0.49 5.38 0.48
C LEU A 133 1.28 6.49 1.17
N ALA A 134 1.23 6.51 2.51
CA ALA A 134 1.91 7.53 3.29
C ALA A 134 3.34 7.13 3.72
N SER A 135 3.89 6.05 3.17
CA SER A 135 5.24 5.59 3.51
C SER A 135 6.30 6.63 3.16
N ARG A 136 7.27 6.82 4.07
CA ARG A 136 8.44 7.70 3.83
C ARG A 136 9.50 7.07 2.94
N THR A 137 9.47 5.75 2.77
CA THR A 137 10.42 5.01 1.94
C THR A 137 9.63 4.18 0.92
N PRO A 138 9.40 4.73 -0.28
CA PRO A 138 8.81 4.00 -1.39
C PRO A 138 9.60 2.71 -1.69
N LEU A 139 8.93 1.70 -2.24
CA LEU A 139 9.59 0.47 -2.67
C LEU A 139 10.26 0.61 -4.03
N TYR A 140 9.68 1.43 -4.91
CA TYR A 140 10.15 1.61 -6.28
C TYR A 140 9.89 3.03 -6.82
N GLY A 141 8.93 3.77 -6.24
CA GLY A 141 8.63 5.14 -6.65
C GLY A 141 9.72 6.13 -6.25
N SER A 142 9.78 7.25 -6.97
CA SER A 142 10.68 8.36 -6.62
C SER A 142 10.28 9.01 -5.29
N GLN A 143 11.27 9.51 -4.54
CA GLN A 143 11.03 10.33 -3.34
C GLN A 143 10.19 11.58 -3.64
N HIS A 144 10.24 12.09 -4.88
CA HIS A 144 9.41 13.23 -5.30
C HIS A 144 7.91 12.94 -5.23
N ASN A 145 7.51 11.66 -5.28
CA ASN A 145 6.11 11.28 -5.23
C ASN A 145 5.67 10.90 -3.79
N VAL A 146 6.51 11.14 -2.79
CA VAL A 146 6.15 10.92 -1.37
C VAL A 146 5.22 12.04 -0.91
N ILE A 147 4.11 11.66 -0.26
CA ILE A 147 3.18 12.63 0.34
C ILE A 147 3.94 13.52 1.31
N SER A 148 3.72 14.84 1.28
CA SER A 148 4.45 15.78 2.13
C SER A 148 4.37 15.45 3.62
N ARG A 149 5.38 15.87 4.37
CA ARG A 149 5.44 15.70 5.81
C ARG A 149 4.21 16.32 6.49
N GLU A 150 3.85 17.54 6.13
CA GLU A 150 2.76 18.30 6.72
C GLU A 150 1.42 17.56 6.54
N GLN A 151 1.20 16.96 5.37
CA GLN A 151 -0.01 16.21 5.09
C GLN A 151 -0.03 14.88 5.86
N ALA A 152 1.12 14.19 5.95
CA ALA A 152 1.24 12.94 6.67
C ALA A 152 0.99 13.11 8.19
N GLU A 153 1.53 14.18 8.77
CA GLU A 153 1.37 14.52 10.19
C GLU A 153 -0.09 14.75 10.59
N GLN A 154 -0.93 15.29 9.70
CA GLN A 154 -2.37 15.50 9.98
C GLN A 154 -3.14 14.20 10.26
N TRP A 155 -2.64 13.05 9.80
CA TRP A 155 -3.30 11.77 10.05
C TRP A 155 -2.86 11.09 11.35
N LEU A 156 -1.65 11.40 11.85
CA LEU A 156 -1.06 10.73 13.01
C LEU A 156 -1.92 10.82 14.28
N PRO A 157 -2.55 11.96 14.64
CA PRO A 157 -3.46 12.01 15.79
C PRO A 157 -4.55 10.94 15.73
N LYS A 158 -5.15 10.73 14.56
CA LYS A 158 -6.21 9.74 14.37
C LYS A 158 -5.69 8.31 14.58
N LEU A 159 -4.47 8.00 14.13
CA LEU A 159 -3.82 6.70 14.38
C LEU A 159 -3.47 6.52 15.88
N LEU A 160 -3.00 7.59 16.53
CA LEU A 160 -2.64 7.63 17.94
C LEU A 160 -3.86 7.52 18.88
N GLU A 161 -5.08 7.71 18.41
CA GLU A 161 -6.30 7.46 19.18
C GLU A 161 -6.75 5.98 19.15
N GLN A 162 -6.32 5.20 18.17
CA GLN A 162 -6.84 3.83 17.98
C GLN A 162 -6.17 2.79 18.89
N ASN A 163 -6.80 1.62 19.05
CA ASN A 163 -6.22 0.52 19.84
C ASN A 163 -5.33 -0.41 18.98
N TRP A 164 -4.01 -0.22 19.08
CA TRP A 164 -3.01 -0.96 18.29
C TRP A 164 -2.84 -2.43 18.71
N GLN A 165 -3.22 -2.78 19.94
CA GLN A 165 -3.23 -4.17 20.39
C GLN A 165 -4.41 -4.94 19.79
N LYS A 166 -5.55 -4.26 19.60
CA LYS A 166 -6.74 -4.84 18.97
C LYS A 166 -6.55 -5.00 17.46
N GLU A 167 -6.01 -3.97 16.78
CA GLU A 167 -5.75 -4.02 15.34
C GLU A 167 -4.29 -3.60 15.05
N PRO A 168 -3.37 -4.58 14.93
CA PRO A 168 -1.94 -4.31 14.72
C PRO A 168 -1.61 -3.57 13.42
N MET A 169 -2.48 -3.56 12.41
CA MET A 169 -2.24 -2.80 11.17
C MET A 169 -2.27 -1.29 11.37
N ILE A 170 -2.86 -0.79 12.44
CA ILE A 170 -2.73 0.63 12.79
C ILE A 170 -1.26 0.95 13.12
N ALA A 171 -0.63 0.12 13.95
CA ALA A 171 0.77 0.30 14.32
C ALA A 171 1.69 0.12 13.10
N PHE A 172 1.38 -0.82 12.19
CA PHE A 172 2.06 -0.92 10.90
C PHE A 172 1.98 0.40 10.12
N ALA A 173 0.78 0.97 9.97
CA ALA A 173 0.60 2.23 9.25
C ALA A 173 1.41 3.37 9.89
N ALA A 174 1.35 3.51 11.21
CA ALA A 174 2.13 4.50 11.95
C ALA A 174 3.65 4.32 11.75
N VAL A 175 4.16 3.08 11.78
CA VAL A 175 5.57 2.79 11.52
C VAL A 175 5.97 3.21 10.11
N MET A 176 5.15 2.92 9.09
CA MET A 176 5.47 3.29 7.71
C MET A 176 5.46 4.80 7.48
N ILE A 177 4.54 5.52 8.14
CA ILE A 177 4.44 6.98 8.11
C ILE A 177 5.61 7.64 8.84
N CYS A 178 6.08 7.04 9.94
CA CYS A 178 7.12 7.62 10.81
C CYS A 178 8.51 7.01 10.61
N ARG A 179 8.68 6.10 9.64
CA ARG A 179 9.96 5.44 9.38
C ARG A 179 11.03 6.51 9.10
N LYS A 180 12.16 6.40 9.78
CA LYS A 180 13.25 7.37 9.64
C LYS A 180 14.01 7.11 8.35
N THR A 181 14.14 8.15 7.55
CA THR A 181 14.87 8.15 6.28
C THR A 181 16.26 8.78 6.41
N GLY A 182 16.45 9.67 7.39
CA GLY A 182 17.67 10.46 7.53
C GLY A 182 17.62 11.78 6.76
N ASP A 183 16.55 12.02 5.98
CA ASP A 183 16.29 13.29 5.32
C ASP A 183 15.21 14.06 6.10
N ARG A 184 15.58 15.23 6.62
CA ARG A 184 14.72 16.08 7.45
C ARG A 184 13.53 16.67 6.69
N LEU A 185 13.58 16.71 5.36
CA LEU A 185 12.48 17.18 4.52
C LEU A 185 11.33 16.15 4.47
N PHE A 186 11.66 14.86 4.57
CA PHE A 186 10.67 13.78 4.49
C PHE A 186 10.31 13.20 5.86
N ASP A 187 11.26 13.20 6.80
CA ASP A 187 11.07 12.68 8.15
C ASP A 187 10.00 13.48 8.91
N ILE A 188 9.06 12.73 9.52
CA ILE A 188 8.05 13.25 10.44
C ILE A 188 8.73 13.93 11.64
N SER A 189 8.07 14.94 12.22
CA SER A 189 8.55 15.65 13.40
C SER A 189 8.96 14.71 14.53
N ASP A 190 10.01 15.11 15.27
CA ASP A 190 10.47 14.34 16.42
C ASP A 190 9.36 14.21 17.48
N ASP A 191 8.53 15.25 17.67
CA ASP A 191 7.36 15.21 18.57
C ASP A 191 6.40 14.07 18.23
N TYR A 192 5.98 13.96 16.97
CA TYR A 192 5.10 12.86 16.55
C TYR A 192 5.80 11.50 16.57
N ARG A 193 7.09 11.45 16.19
CA ARG A 193 7.87 10.21 16.24
C ARG A 193 8.01 9.70 17.68
N GLU A 194 8.24 10.58 18.66
CA GLU A 194 8.32 10.22 20.08
C GLU A 194 6.99 9.69 20.62
N GLN A 195 5.86 10.31 20.23
CA GLN A 195 4.53 9.80 20.59
C GLN A 195 4.28 8.40 20.00
N VAL A 196 4.64 8.19 18.72
CA VAL A 196 4.53 6.88 18.06
C VAL A 196 5.43 5.85 18.75
N LEU A 197 6.71 6.16 19.01
CA LEU A 197 7.65 5.28 19.70
C LEU A 197 7.14 4.86 21.08
N THR A 198 6.62 5.82 21.86
CA THR A 198 6.02 5.56 23.16
C THR A 198 4.87 4.56 23.05
N LYS A 199 3.97 4.78 22.09
CA LYS A 199 2.82 3.91 21.89
C LYS A 199 3.18 2.53 21.31
N LEU A 200 4.21 2.44 20.46
CA LEU A 200 4.73 1.16 19.96
C LEU A 200 5.22 0.30 21.14
N LYS A 201 6.02 0.89 22.04
CA LYS A 201 6.54 0.22 23.25
C LYS A 201 5.40 -0.26 24.16
N GLN A 202 4.36 0.55 24.37
CA GLN A 202 3.17 0.17 25.15
C GLN A 202 2.32 -0.93 24.48
N SER A 203 2.33 -0.97 23.15
CA SER A 203 1.52 -1.91 22.36
C SER A 203 2.20 -3.28 22.18
N LYS A 204 3.42 -3.48 22.70
CA LYS A 204 4.20 -4.73 22.63
C LYS A 204 4.38 -5.24 21.19
N VAL A 205 4.59 -4.32 20.25
CA VAL A 205 4.92 -4.64 18.86
C VAL A 205 6.35 -5.18 18.73
N PRO A 206 6.75 -5.79 17.59
CA PRO A 206 8.12 -6.22 17.37
C PRO A 206 9.14 -5.09 17.55
N GLU A 207 10.29 -5.38 18.16
CA GLU A 207 11.36 -4.39 18.37
C GLU A 207 11.85 -3.78 17.05
N SER A 208 11.85 -4.56 15.97
CA SER A 208 12.21 -4.09 14.64
C SER A 208 11.36 -2.90 14.18
N TRP A 209 10.08 -2.83 14.57
CA TRP A 209 9.20 -1.69 14.25
C TRP A 209 9.59 -0.42 15.01
N VAL A 210 10.04 -0.55 16.26
CA VAL A 210 10.56 0.56 17.04
C VAL A 210 11.83 1.08 16.37
N SER A 211 12.74 0.18 16.00
CA SER A 211 13.98 0.53 15.32
C SER A 211 13.74 1.26 13.99
N LEU A 212 12.77 0.84 13.17
CA LEU A 212 12.44 1.52 11.91
C LEU A 212 12.01 2.99 12.11
N VAL A 213 11.39 3.30 13.24
CA VAL A 213 10.98 4.68 13.56
C VAL A 213 12.12 5.45 14.22
N GLU A 214 12.97 4.82 15.01
CA GLU A 214 14.03 5.46 15.81
C GLU A 214 15.29 5.83 15.00
N GLU A 215 15.66 4.96 14.06
CA GLU A 215 16.92 4.98 13.34
C GLU A 215 16.73 4.66 11.85
N VAL A 216 17.70 5.07 11.02
CA VAL A 216 17.67 4.76 9.58
C VAL A 216 18.04 3.30 9.42
N LYS A 217 17.05 2.46 9.08
CA LYS A 217 17.22 1.02 8.92
C LYS A 217 16.51 0.50 7.69
N GLU A 218 17.09 -0.53 7.09
CA GLU A 218 16.45 -1.33 6.05
C GLU A 218 15.37 -2.25 6.64
N LEU A 219 14.44 -2.64 5.78
CA LEU A 219 13.37 -3.57 6.14
C LEU A 219 13.93 -4.99 6.23
N SER A 220 13.61 -5.71 7.29
CA SER A 220 13.81 -7.16 7.34
C SER A 220 12.97 -7.87 6.27
N GLU A 221 13.28 -9.14 6.00
CA GLU A 221 12.48 -9.98 5.11
C GLU A 221 11.01 -10.09 5.59
N SER A 222 10.81 -10.16 6.91
CA SER A 222 9.48 -10.25 7.52
C SER A 222 8.66 -8.97 7.32
N GLU A 223 9.31 -7.81 7.41
CA GLU A 223 8.66 -6.51 7.17
C GLU A 223 8.41 -6.29 5.69
N SER A 224 9.37 -6.67 4.84
CA SER A 224 9.20 -6.68 3.40
C SER A 224 7.96 -7.50 3.01
N LYS A 225 7.81 -8.74 3.51
CA LYS A 225 6.61 -9.57 3.26
C LYS A 225 5.31 -8.86 3.67
N ARG A 226 5.29 -8.17 4.82
CA ARG A 226 4.13 -7.38 5.28
C ARG A 226 3.85 -6.20 4.35
N ILE A 227 4.88 -5.46 3.95
CA ILE A 227 4.78 -4.28 3.08
C ILE A 227 4.36 -4.63 1.65
N PHE A 228 4.81 -5.77 1.12
CA PHE A 228 4.37 -6.26 -0.19
C PHE A 228 2.98 -6.89 -0.14
N GLY A 229 2.47 -7.24 1.05
CA GLY A 229 1.14 -7.82 1.24
C GLY A 229 0.96 -9.18 0.56
N ASP A 230 2.07 -9.91 0.38
CA ASP A 230 2.16 -11.29 -0.12
C ASP A 230 3.35 -11.99 0.55
N ALA A 231 3.14 -13.19 1.08
CA ALA A 231 4.25 -14.08 1.43
C ALA A 231 4.92 -14.58 0.13
N LEU A 232 6.25 -14.64 0.12
CA LEU A 232 6.97 -15.39 -0.91
C LEU A 232 6.55 -16.87 -0.81
N PRO A 233 6.27 -17.56 -1.94
CA PRO A 233 6.09 -19.01 -1.95
C PRO A 233 7.27 -19.70 -1.29
N SER A 234 7.03 -20.85 -0.66
CA SER A 234 8.08 -21.68 -0.07
C SER A 234 9.19 -21.97 -1.10
N GLY A 235 10.42 -21.59 -0.78
CA GLY A 235 11.61 -21.82 -1.62
C GLY A 235 12.11 -20.62 -2.44
N LEU A 236 11.47 -19.45 -2.37
CA LEU A 236 11.96 -18.21 -3.00
C LEU A 236 12.45 -17.21 -1.94
N THR A 237 13.66 -16.66 -2.12
CA THR A 237 14.25 -15.61 -1.28
C THR A 237 14.56 -14.37 -2.11
N LEU A 238 14.34 -13.17 -1.55
CA LEU A 238 14.82 -11.93 -2.15
C LEU A 238 16.35 -11.94 -2.12
N VAL A 239 16.98 -11.78 -3.29
CA VAL A 239 18.43 -11.60 -3.39
C VAL A 239 18.68 -10.10 -3.44
N ASN A 240 19.35 -9.55 -2.43
CA ASN A 240 19.82 -8.18 -2.47
C ASN A 240 21.12 -8.16 -3.30
N ASN A 241 21.22 -7.25 -4.27
CA ASN A 241 22.48 -6.90 -4.92
C ASN A 241 23.09 -5.68 -4.24
#